data_AF-A0A519M9E8-F1
#
_entry.id   AF-A0A519M9E8-F1
#
_cell.length_a   1.000
_cell.length_b   1.000
_cell.length_c   1.000
_cell.angle_alpha   90.00
_cell.angle_beta   90.00
_cell.angle_gamma   90.00
#
_symmetry.space_group_name_H-M   'P 1'
#
loop_
_entity.id
_entity.type
_entity.pdbx_description
1 polymer ?
#
loop_
_entity_poly.entity_id
_entity_poly.type
_entity_poly.pdbx_seq_one_letter_code
_entity_poly.pdbx_strand_id
1 'polypeptide(L)'
;MKYFAILFFSFLMFSNVAFAQDNYKKHKVVKGETITDIAKKYKVAPYDIYRLNPDSQKGLKEGGILLIPNETKKEPTQPVKEQPTKVANTVHEVEAKETLYSLAKKYNVSVDDIKKANGDSVKDGLRIGQKVIIPIKGSAVAAQVKVVEKEAKKEPPAYFYHTVAAGETKYSIAKQYNMTLQLLEELNPEIKDLLPLNFKLKLDKTAIIAKETEPVANVPVTTPSPVAQEFMIYKVQPKETLYNLTKKTGLTENQILALNPQAKEGLKEGMELKLPKAKAGIVASDTVMAPGMMADLSKSLKKSNSRELALLLPFNMNRVESDTIRMQLLRSDKFLNMTLDFYAGALMAIDSAKVLGLPLKVKILDSKETKNTSDIESLRGSLTSADAVVGPFFQSNVEKTADLLGTGIPVVSPLSKEPGRPYPNLFQSMPPPDKVKMAMLDYLKKKDANVVAVVDPKKASSRVLIKNNYPSARFADGAITAATVKLLLVKDKMNYVIMESESTGMIKNTTK
;
A
#
# COMPACT_ATOMS: atom_id res chain seq x y z
N MET A 1 61.35 -11.50 43.88
CA MET A 1 61.15 -10.31 43.01
C MET A 1 61.55 -10.72 41.59
N LYS A 2 60.68 -11.00 40.61
CA LYS A 2 59.74 -10.10 39.92
C LYS A 2 58.61 -10.82 39.13
N TYR A 3 58.29 -12.10 39.39
CA TYR A 3 57.34 -12.85 38.55
C TYR A 3 56.18 -13.55 39.28
N PHE A 4 55.89 -13.20 40.53
CA PHE A 4 54.75 -13.78 41.27
C PHE A 4 53.51 -12.87 41.34
N ALA A 5 53.59 -11.64 40.81
CA ALA A 5 52.50 -10.65 40.84
C ALA A 5 51.65 -10.63 39.56
N ILE A 6 51.95 -11.45 38.55
CA ILE A 6 51.24 -11.44 37.25
C ILE A 6 50.22 -12.60 37.15
N LEU A 7 50.28 -13.58 38.05
CA LEU A 7 49.38 -14.74 38.04
C LEU A 7 48.11 -14.59 38.92
N PHE A 8 47.92 -13.42 39.54
CA PHE A 8 46.71 -13.09 40.30
C PHE A 8 45.88 -11.94 39.65
N PHE A 9 46.19 -11.58 38.40
CA PHE A 9 45.46 -10.57 37.63
C PHE A 9 44.84 -11.13 36.34
N SER A 10 44.64 -12.47 36.28
CA SER A 10 43.98 -13.16 35.16
C SER A 10 42.71 -13.93 35.57
N PHE A 11 42.21 -13.73 36.80
CA PHE A 11 41.02 -14.42 37.31
C PHE A 11 39.92 -13.45 37.77
N LEU A 12 39.76 -12.34 37.05
CA LEU A 12 38.70 -11.36 37.27
C LEU A 12 38.14 -10.82 35.93
N MET A 13 37.98 -11.72 34.96
CA MET A 13 37.04 -11.49 33.87
C MET A 13 35.65 -11.86 34.39
N PHE A 14 35.01 -10.91 35.09
CA PHE A 14 33.59 -10.93 35.34
C PHE A 14 32.87 -11.21 34.03
N SER A 15 32.30 -12.40 33.90
CA SER A 15 31.27 -12.71 32.93
C SER A 15 30.09 -11.80 33.23
N ASN A 16 30.07 -10.63 32.59
CA ASN A 16 28.86 -9.86 32.41
C ASN A 16 27.99 -10.68 31.46
N VAL A 17 27.23 -11.61 32.04
CA VAL A 17 26.04 -12.14 31.38
C VAL A 17 25.08 -10.96 31.32
N ALA A 18 25.11 -10.23 30.21
CA ALA A 18 24.06 -9.30 29.87
C ALA A 18 22.79 -10.13 29.72
N PHE A 19 22.01 -10.24 30.80
CA PHE A 19 20.62 -10.67 30.69
C PHE A 19 19.94 -9.65 29.79
N ALA A 20 19.62 -10.05 28.56
CA ALA A 20 18.70 -9.32 27.72
C ALA A 20 17.40 -9.18 28.52
N GLN A 21 17.11 -7.98 28.98
CA GLN A 21 15.86 -7.70 29.68
C GLN A 21 14.74 -7.90 28.65
N ASP A 22 13.84 -8.84 28.92
CA ASP A 22 12.70 -9.12 28.04
C ASP A 22 11.93 -7.81 27.79
N ASN A 23 11.84 -7.40 26.52
CA ASN A 23 11.21 -6.14 26.08
C ASN A 23 9.66 -6.17 26.14
N TYR A 24 9.10 -7.00 27.01
CA TYR A 24 7.67 -7.24 27.12
C TYR A 24 7.25 -7.51 28.57
N LYS A 25 6.06 -7.01 28.92
CA LYS A 25 5.34 -7.33 30.16
C LYS A 25 4.48 -8.57 29.95
N LYS A 26 4.41 -9.44 30.95
CA LYS A 26 3.46 -10.56 30.96
C LYS A 26 2.14 -10.08 31.58
N HIS A 27 1.04 -10.32 30.89
CA HIS A 27 -0.30 -10.03 31.39
C HIS A 27 -1.12 -11.32 31.45
N LYS A 28 -1.73 -11.61 32.60
CA LYS A 28 -2.60 -12.77 32.78
C LYS A 28 -4.04 -12.35 32.46
N VAL A 29 -4.62 -12.99 31.45
CA VAL A 29 -5.97 -12.73 30.95
C VAL A 29 -7.00 -13.07 32.04
N VAL A 30 -7.88 -12.13 32.34
CA VAL A 30 -9.01 -12.30 33.26
C VAL A 30 -10.26 -12.73 32.48
N LYS A 31 -11.22 -13.36 33.17
CA LYS A 31 -12.49 -13.81 32.56
C LYS A 31 -13.22 -12.67 31.86
N GLY A 32 -13.52 -12.86 30.57
CA GLY A 32 -14.24 -11.88 29.75
C GLY A 32 -13.41 -10.70 29.24
N GLU A 33 -12.12 -10.64 29.58
CA GLU A 33 -11.21 -9.59 29.11
C GLU A 33 -10.90 -9.78 27.62
N THR A 34 -10.94 -8.69 26.84
CA THR A 34 -10.66 -8.72 25.40
C THR A 34 -9.29 -8.10 25.08
N ILE A 35 -8.75 -8.35 23.88
CA ILE A 35 -7.50 -7.70 23.43
C ILE A 35 -7.62 -6.18 23.46
N THR A 36 -8.79 -5.63 23.17
CA THR A 36 -9.01 -4.17 23.20
C THR A 36 -8.98 -3.62 24.62
N ASP A 37 -9.51 -4.36 25.61
CA ASP A 37 -9.43 -3.97 27.03
C ASP A 37 -7.99 -3.97 27.52
N ILE A 38 -7.23 -5.00 27.15
CA ILE A 38 -5.81 -5.15 27.50
C ILE A 38 -4.99 -4.06 26.81
N ALA A 39 -5.21 -3.81 25.51
CA ALA A 39 -4.56 -2.75 24.76
C ALA A 39 -4.79 -1.37 25.41
N LYS A 40 -6.03 -1.06 25.82
CA LYS A 40 -6.35 0.17 26.56
C LYS A 40 -5.64 0.24 27.90
N LYS A 41 -5.66 -0.85 28.69
CA LYS A 41 -5.00 -0.94 30.00
C LYS A 41 -3.50 -0.65 29.92
N TYR A 42 -2.84 -1.15 28.90
CA TYR A 42 -1.40 -0.99 28.70
C TYR A 42 -1.02 0.15 27.75
N LYS A 43 -2.00 0.88 27.21
CA LYS A 43 -1.82 1.99 26.25
C LYS A 43 -0.98 1.61 25.02
N VAL A 44 -1.18 0.39 24.53
CA VAL A 44 -0.51 -0.14 23.33
C VAL A 44 -1.53 -0.40 22.23
N ALA A 45 -1.08 -0.54 20.98
CA ALA A 45 -1.98 -0.93 19.89
C ALA A 45 -2.37 -2.42 20.00
N PRO A 46 -3.65 -2.79 19.76
CA PRO A 46 -4.07 -4.18 19.62
C PRO A 46 -3.18 -4.99 18.66
N TYR A 47 -2.79 -4.38 17.53
CA TYR A 47 -1.89 -4.98 16.55
C TYR A 47 -0.54 -5.39 17.15
N ASP A 48 0.06 -4.55 18.01
CA ASP A 48 1.33 -4.88 18.65
C ASP A 48 1.23 -6.06 19.62
N ILE A 49 0.06 -6.24 20.25
CA ILE A 49 -0.24 -7.41 21.07
C ILE A 49 -0.37 -8.65 20.19
N TYR A 50 -1.15 -8.59 19.11
CA TYR A 50 -1.28 -9.71 18.17
C TYR A 50 0.06 -10.14 17.57
N ARG A 51 0.95 -9.19 17.26
CA ARG A 51 2.28 -9.51 16.72
C ARG A 51 3.15 -10.28 17.70
N LEU A 52 3.07 -9.97 19.00
CA LEU A 52 3.78 -10.71 20.04
C LEU A 52 3.07 -12.01 20.47
N ASN A 53 1.77 -12.11 20.16
CA ASN A 53 0.93 -13.24 20.54
C ASN A 53 0.05 -13.68 19.35
N PRO A 54 0.61 -14.27 18.28
CA PRO A 54 -0.17 -14.61 17.09
C PRO A 54 -1.40 -15.48 17.40
N ASP A 55 -1.30 -16.38 18.39
CA ASP A 55 -2.42 -17.22 18.81
C ASP A 55 -3.59 -16.46 19.44
N SER A 56 -3.40 -15.25 19.95
CA SER A 56 -4.48 -14.45 20.52
C SER A 56 -5.47 -13.96 19.45
N GLN A 57 -5.12 -14.04 18.16
CA GLN A 57 -6.05 -13.83 17.04
C GLN A 57 -7.15 -14.89 17.00
N LYS A 58 -6.92 -16.07 17.60
CA LYS A 58 -7.90 -17.16 17.73
C LYS A 58 -8.77 -17.01 18.99
N GLY A 59 -8.63 -15.91 19.73
CA GLY A 59 -9.34 -15.63 20.98
C GLY A 59 -8.44 -15.73 22.23
N LEU A 60 -8.93 -15.19 23.34
CA LEU A 60 -8.24 -15.19 24.62
C LEU A 60 -8.72 -16.32 25.53
N LYS A 61 -7.78 -16.99 26.19
CA LYS A 61 -8.08 -18.01 27.20
C LYS A 61 -7.95 -17.40 28.59
N GLU A 62 -8.97 -17.55 29.42
CA GLU A 62 -8.92 -17.18 30.82
C GLU A 62 -7.69 -17.81 31.50
N GLY A 63 -6.94 -17.00 32.24
CA GLY A 63 -5.70 -17.42 32.91
C GLY A 63 -4.49 -17.56 31.98
N GLY A 64 -4.65 -17.40 30.66
CA GLY A 64 -3.56 -17.38 29.69
C GLY A 64 -2.64 -16.17 29.87
N ILE A 65 -1.37 -16.30 29.48
CA ILE A 65 -0.40 -15.21 29.57
C ILE A 65 -0.19 -14.59 28.19
N LEU A 66 -0.38 -13.27 28.09
CA LEU A 66 -0.04 -12.47 26.92
C LEU A 66 1.24 -11.67 27.15
N LEU A 67 2.05 -11.59 26.10
CA LEU A 67 3.23 -10.73 26.00
C LEU A 67 2.82 -9.35 25.51
N ILE A 68 2.91 -8.36 26.38
CA ILE A 68 2.54 -6.97 26.10
C ILE A 68 3.81 -6.16 25.83
N PRO A 69 3.87 -5.34 24.77
CA PRO A 69 5.00 -4.43 24.53
C PRO A 69 5.30 -3.54 25.75
N ASN A 70 6.58 -3.37 26.11
CA ASN A 70 6.97 -2.28 27.01
C ASN A 70 6.94 -0.93 26.25
N GLU A 71 6.52 0.15 26.92
CA GLU A 71 6.45 1.54 26.38
C GLU A 71 7.83 2.18 26.06
N THR A 72 8.92 1.42 25.93
CA THR A 72 10.23 2.00 25.61
C THR A 72 11.06 1.14 24.66
N LYS A 73 11.39 1.74 23.50
CA LYS A 73 12.36 1.39 22.46
C LYS A 73 12.37 -0.06 21.97
N LYS A 74 11.93 -0.27 20.73
CA LYS A 74 12.09 -1.53 20.00
C LYS A 74 12.99 -1.37 18.78
N GLU A 75 14.06 -2.16 18.75
CA GLU A 75 14.68 -2.63 17.52
C GLU A 75 14.19 -4.06 17.17
N PRO A 76 14.35 -4.51 15.91
CA PRO A 76 13.46 -5.49 15.27
C PRO A 76 13.87 -6.94 15.51
N THR A 77 12.90 -7.84 15.71
CA THR A 77 13.13 -9.29 15.75
C THR A 77 12.23 -10.09 14.80
N GLN A 78 12.90 -11.07 14.21
CA GLN A 78 12.62 -12.09 13.18
C GLN A 78 11.30 -12.89 13.24
N PRO A 79 10.94 -13.60 12.14
CA PRO A 79 9.69 -14.36 12.01
C PRO A 79 9.76 -15.74 12.68
N VAL A 80 8.66 -16.19 13.30
CA VAL A 80 8.53 -17.53 13.92
C VAL A 80 7.44 -18.34 13.19
N LYS A 81 7.75 -19.63 12.93
CA LYS A 81 6.95 -20.64 12.22
C LYS A 81 5.74 -21.14 13.05
N GLU A 82 4.68 -21.56 12.34
CA GLU A 82 3.39 -22.03 12.87
C GLU A 82 3.31 -23.55 13.15
N GLN A 83 2.49 -23.94 14.15
CA GLN A 83 1.87 -25.28 14.29
C GLN A 83 0.47 -25.20 14.98
N PRO A 84 -0.41 -26.23 14.83
CA PRO A 84 -1.87 -26.08 14.79
C PRO A 84 -2.62 -26.45 16.10
N THR A 85 -3.89 -25.99 16.24
CA THR A 85 -4.77 -26.26 17.40
C THR A 85 -6.22 -26.62 17.01
N LYS A 86 -6.89 -27.39 17.89
CA LYS A 86 -8.11 -28.24 17.73
C LYS A 86 -9.45 -27.50 17.46
N VAL A 87 -10.41 -28.20 16.85
CA VAL A 87 -11.66 -27.66 16.25
C VAL A 87 -12.93 -28.28 16.86
N ALA A 88 -14.05 -27.52 16.96
CA ALA A 88 -15.39 -28.00 17.32
C ALA A 88 -16.35 -27.89 16.13
N ASN A 89 -17.37 -28.75 16.03
CA ASN A 89 -18.22 -28.90 14.83
C ASN A 89 -19.70 -28.61 15.12
N THR A 90 -20.39 -27.86 14.26
CA THR A 90 -21.87 -27.67 14.22
C THR A 90 -22.44 -28.21 12.91
N VAL A 91 -23.76 -28.41 12.77
CA VAL A 91 -24.41 -28.89 11.53
C VAL A 91 -25.37 -27.81 11.00
N HIS A 92 -25.23 -27.46 9.72
CA HIS A 92 -26.04 -26.45 9.02
C HIS A 92 -26.82 -27.08 7.85
N GLU A 93 -28.10 -26.76 7.71
CA GLU A 93 -28.93 -27.20 6.58
C GLU A 93 -28.92 -26.14 5.47
N VAL A 94 -28.53 -26.54 4.27
CA VAL A 94 -28.26 -25.64 3.14
C VAL A 94 -29.54 -25.03 2.59
N GLU A 95 -29.62 -23.71 2.59
CA GLU A 95 -30.73 -22.95 2.02
C GLU A 95 -30.50 -22.64 0.52
N ALA A 96 -31.55 -22.15 -0.15
CA ALA A 96 -31.48 -21.77 -1.55
C ALA A 96 -30.37 -20.72 -1.79
N LYS A 97 -29.49 -20.99 -2.76
CA LYS A 97 -28.34 -20.16 -3.16
C LYS A 97 -27.16 -20.14 -2.16
N GLU A 98 -27.17 -20.96 -1.11
CA GLU A 98 -25.99 -21.15 -0.27
C GLU A 98 -24.94 -22.04 -0.97
N THR A 99 -23.67 -21.72 -0.75
CA THR A 99 -22.50 -22.42 -1.31
C THR A 99 -21.51 -22.67 -0.18
N LEU A 100 -20.56 -23.59 -0.37
CA LEU A 100 -19.48 -23.82 0.61
C LEU A 100 -18.76 -22.51 0.99
N TYR A 101 -18.63 -21.59 0.02
CA TYR A 101 -18.03 -20.27 0.24
C TYR A 101 -18.92 -19.36 1.10
N SER A 102 -20.23 -19.29 0.83
CA SER A 102 -21.13 -18.47 1.65
C SER A 102 -21.26 -19.02 3.07
N LEU A 103 -21.22 -20.35 3.25
CA LEU A 103 -21.20 -20.99 4.57
C LEU A 103 -19.88 -20.78 5.32
N ALA A 104 -18.75 -20.92 4.63
CA ALA A 104 -17.41 -20.61 5.17
C ALA A 104 -17.35 -19.18 5.73
N LYS A 105 -17.86 -18.22 4.93
CA LYS A 105 -17.95 -16.82 5.34
C LYS A 105 -18.93 -16.61 6.51
N LYS A 106 -20.12 -17.22 6.45
CA LYS A 106 -21.18 -17.10 7.46
C LYS A 106 -20.72 -17.58 8.84
N TYR A 107 -19.99 -18.70 8.88
CA TYR A 107 -19.54 -19.32 10.13
C TYR A 107 -18.09 -19.02 10.49
N ASN A 108 -17.42 -18.16 9.71
CA ASN A 108 -16.03 -17.79 9.89
C ASN A 108 -15.08 -19.00 9.98
N VAL A 109 -15.23 -19.93 9.04
CA VAL A 109 -14.36 -21.12 8.89
C VAL A 109 -13.85 -21.17 7.45
N SER A 110 -12.76 -21.89 7.18
CA SER A 110 -12.28 -22.01 5.80
C SER A 110 -13.14 -23.02 5.01
N VAL A 111 -13.27 -22.79 3.68
CA VAL A 111 -13.92 -23.75 2.77
C VAL A 111 -13.24 -25.11 2.83
N ASP A 112 -11.91 -25.13 2.96
CA ASP A 112 -11.13 -26.36 3.06
C ASP A 112 -11.38 -27.10 4.38
N ASP A 113 -11.61 -26.37 5.48
CA ASP A 113 -12.00 -26.99 6.74
C ASP A 113 -13.41 -27.61 6.63
N ILE A 114 -14.37 -26.94 5.97
CA ILE A 114 -15.70 -27.53 5.70
C ILE A 114 -15.59 -28.76 4.79
N LYS A 115 -14.78 -28.70 3.73
CA LYS A 115 -14.55 -29.85 2.83
C LYS A 115 -13.92 -31.02 3.57
N LYS A 116 -12.92 -30.78 4.42
CA LYS A 116 -12.29 -31.81 5.25
C LYS A 116 -13.25 -32.41 6.26
N ALA A 117 -14.16 -31.61 6.83
CA ALA A 117 -15.15 -32.08 7.79
C ALA A 117 -16.29 -32.92 7.17
N ASN A 118 -16.57 -32.76 5.86
CA ASN A 118 -17.68 -33.42 5.18
C ASN A 118 -17.27 -34.41 4.06
N GLY A 119 -15.97 -34.50 3.77
CA GLY A 119 -15.41 -35.42 2.77
C GLY A 119 -16.06 -35.25 1.39
N ASP A 120 -16.40 -36.39 0.77
CA ASP A 120 -16.94 -36.44 -0.59
C ASP A 120 -18.37 -35.88 -0.70
N SER A 121 -19.09 -35.72 0.42
CA SER A 121 -20.49 -35.24 0.42
C SER A 121 -20.65 -33.83 -0.15
N VAL A 122 -19.57 -33.05 -0.21
CA VAL A 122 -19.57 -31.66 -0.70
C VAL A 122 -18.68 -31.45 -1.94
N LYS A 123 -18.14 -32.53 -2.54
CA LYS A 123 -17.26 -32.43 -3.72
C LYS A 123 -17.96 -31.85 -4.95
N ASP A 124 -19.21 -32.20 -5.14
CA ASP A 124 -20.01 -31.79 -6.31
C ASP A 124 -20.86 -30.53 -6.04
N GLY A 125 -20.56 -29.80 -4.97
CA GLY A 125 -21.32 -28.62 -4.52
C GLY A 125 -22.35 -28.95 -3.43
N LEU A 126 -23.16 -27.95 -3.07
CA LEU A 126 -24.19 -28.08 -2.04
C LEU A 126 -25.58 -28.13 -2.68
N ARG A 127 -26.43 -29.03 -2.18
CA ARG A 127 -27.85 -29.13 -2.58
C ARG A 127 -28.75 -28.50 -1.52
N ILE A 128 -29.84 -27.87 -1.96
CA ILE A 128 -30.83 -27.28 -1.06
C ILE A 128 -31.40 -28.39 -0.15
N GLY A 129 -31.47 -28.14 1.16
CA GLY A 129 -31.86 -29.10 2.20
C GLY A 129 -30.74 -30.05 2.67
N GLN A 130 -29.52 -29.94 2.13
CA GLN A 130 -28.39 -30.80 2.53
C GLN A 130 -27.85 -30.37 3.89
N LYS A 131 -27.60 -31.33 4.81
CA LYS A 131 -26.95 -31.06 6.09
C LYS A 131 -25.42 -31.13 5.96
N VAL A 132 -24.73 -30.05 6.34
CA VAL A 132 -23.28 -29.85 6.22
C VAL A 132 -22.67 -29.55 7.58
N ILE A 133 -21.63 -30.29 7.95
CA ILE A 133 -20.85 -30.11 9.18
C ILE A 133 -19.94 -28.89 9.03
N ILE A 134 -20.10 -27.90 9.88
CA ILE A 134 -19.30 -26.68 9.90
C ILE A 134 -18.36 -26.71 11.11
N PRO A 135 -17.03 -26.77 10.90
CA PRO A 135 -16.04 -26.88 11.96
C PRO A 135 -15.74 -25.50 12.59
N ILE A 136 -16.70 -24.99 13.38
CA ILE A 136 -16.62 -23.71 14.09
C ILE A 136 -15.53 -23.70 15.17
N LYS A 137 -14.50 -22.87 14.95
CA LYS A 137 -13.48 -22.58 15.96
C LYS A 137 -13.97 -21.42 16.84
N GLY A 138 -14.55 -21.74 18.01
CA GLY A 138 -14.80 -20.76 19.08
C GLY A 138 -16.05 -19.84 18.94
N SER A 139 -17.24 -20.44 19.04
CA SER A 139 -18.52 -19.96 19.62
C SER A 139 -19.20 -18.59 19.28
N ALA A 140 -20.53 -18.68 19.11
CA ALA A 140 -21.62 -17.73 19.42
C ALA A 140 -21.83 -16.43 18.59
N VAL A 141 -22.54 -16.53 17.44
CA VAL A 141 -23.49 -15.50 16.97
C VAL A 141 -24.62 -16.17 16.16
N ALA A 142 -25.76 -16.39 16.81
CA ALA A 142 -27.05 -16.64 16.17
C ALA A 142 -28.06 -15.69 16.81
N ALA A 143 -28.17 -14.47 16.28
CA ALA A 143 -29.36 -13.62 16.38
C ALA A 143 -29.14 -12.32 15.59
N GLN A 144 -30.19 -11.90 14.88
CA GLN A 144 -30.43 -10.58 14.26
C GLN A 144 -29.96 -10.36 12.81
N VAL A 145 -30.79 -10.80 11.85
CA VAL A 145 -31.07 -10.04 10.61
C VAL A 145 -32.54 -10.26 10.21
N LYS A 146 -33.37 -9.23 10.43
CA LYS A 146 -34.60 -8.94 9.68
C LYS A 146 -34.77 -7.43 9.73
N VAL A 147 -34.57 -6.74 8.62
CA VAL A 147 -35.48 -5.74 8.02
C VAL A 147 -35.02 -5.50 6.57
N VAL A 148 -36.02 -5.34 5.71
CA VAL A 148 -36.09 -5.36 4.25
C VAL A 148 -35.74 -3.99 3.65
N GLU A 149 -35.14 -3.96 2.45
CA GLU A 149 -35.18 -2.77 1.57
C GLU A 149 -35.48 -3.17 0.12
N LYS A 150 -36.41 -2.42 -0.50
CA LYS A 150 -37.03 -2.65 -1.82
C LYS A 150 -36.13 -2.14 -2.96
N GLU A 151 -36.08 -2.90 -4.04
CA GLU A 151 -35.46 -2.54 -5.32
C GLU A 151 -36.31 -1.56 -6.15
N ALA A 152 -35.65 -0.62 -6.83
CA ALA A 152 -36.18 0.13 -7.96
C ALA A 152 -35.40 -0.26 -9.25
N LYS A 153 -36.14 -0.61 -10.31
CA LYS A 153 -35.62 -1.02 -11.64
C LYS A 153 -35.03 0.16 -12.42
N LYS A 154 -33.95 -0.06 -13.17
CA LYS A 154 -33.48 0.80 -14.28
C LYS A 154 -33.57 0.04 -15.62
N GLU A 155 -33.92 0.75 -16.68
CA GLU A 155 -34.12 0.27 -18.06
C GLU A 155 -32.81 0.05 -18.85
N PRO A 156 -32.82 -0.74 -19.94
CA PRO A 156 -31.62 -1.10 -20.71
C PRO A 156 -31.05 0.07 -21.58
N PRO A 157 -29.73 0.08 -21.87
CA PRO A 157 -29.07 1.16 -22.60
C PRO A 157 -29.39 1.16 -24.11
N ALA A 158 -29.55 2.36 -24.68
CA ALA A 158 -29.78 2.59 -26.11
C ALA A 158 -28.48 2.92 -26.85
N TYR A 159 -28.22 2.27 -27.99
CA TYR A 159 -27.01 2.44 -28.80
C TYR A 159 -27.25 3.23 -30.10
N PHE A 160 -26.21 3.89 -30.64
CA PHE A 160 -26.18 4.48 -31.99
C PHE A 160 -24.82 4.18 -32.68
N TYR A 161 -24.65 4.56 -33.96
CA TYR A 161 -23.45 4.21 -34.74
C TYR A 161 -22.74 5.43 -35.35
N HIS A 162 -21.39 5.40 -35.39
CA HIS A 162 -20.51 6.35 -36.10
C HIS A 162 -19.68 5.63 -37.17
N THR A 163 -19.53 6.21 -38.36
CA THR A 163 -18.70 5.64 -39.43
C THR A 163 -17.33 6.31 -39.45
N VAL A 164 -16.26 5.54 -39.31
CA VAL A 164 -14.87 6.06 -39.25
C VAL A 164 -14.49 6.75 -40.56
N ALA A 165 -14.19 8.04 -40.49
CA ALA A 165 -13.71 8.86 -41.61
C ALA A 165 -12.17 8.86 -41.72
N ALA A 166 -11.66 9.30 -42.88
CA ALA A 166 -10.22 9.41 -43.12
C ALA A 166 -9.56 10.42 -42.17
N GLY A 167 -8.52 9.98 -41.46
CA GLY A 167 -7.80 10.80 -40.48
C GLY A 167 -8.37 10.75 -39.06
N GLU A 168 -9.49 10.06 -38.81
CA GLU A 168 -9.98 9.84 -37.46
C GLU A 168 -9.17 8.76 -36.73
N THR A 169 -9.02 8.95 -35.42
CA THR A 169 -8.35 8.00 -34.51
C THR A 169 -9.32 7.56 -33.42
N LYS A 170 -9.08 6.42 -32.78
CA LYS A 170 -9.90 5.96 -31.63
C LYS A 170 -9.99 7.03 -30.54
N TYR A 171 -8.91 7.81 -30.36
CA TYR A 171 -8.86 8.92 -29.41
C TYR A 171 -9.72 10.11 -29.84
N SER A 172 -9.68 10.52 -31.12
CA SER A 172 -10.49 11.65 -31.60
C SER A 172 -11.99 11.34 -31.56
N ILE A 173 -12.38 10.12 -31.89
CA ILE A 173 -13.78 9.66 -31.84
C ILE A 173 -14.26 9.53 -30.39
N ALA A 174 -13.48 8.90 -29.51
CA ALA A 174 -13.81 8.78 -28.09
C ALA A 174 -13.99 10.17 -27.45
N LYS A 175 -13.12 11.12 -27.79
CA LYS A 175 -13.21 12.51 -27.34
C LYS A 175 -14.45 13.23 -27.90
N GLN A 176 -14.74 13.06 -29.19
CA GLN A 176 -15.90 13.68 -29.84
C GLN A 176 -17.23 13.27 -29.19
N TYR A 177 -17.34 12.00 -28.80
CA TYR A 177 -18.54 11.45 -28.16
C TYR A 177 -18.47 11.39 -26.63
N ASN A 178 -17.48 12.07 -26.04
CA ASN A 178 -17.28 12.18 -24.59
C ASN A 178 -17.28 10.82 -23.85
N MET A 179 -16.64 9.82 -24.46
CA MET A 179 -16.53 8.46 -23.93
C MET A 179 -15.07 8.05 -23.73
N THR A 180 -14.84 7.02 -22.92
CA THR A 180 -13.47 6.51 -22.71
C THR A 180 -13.04 5.65 -23.90
N LEU A 181 -11.75 5.68 -24.23
CA LEU A 181 -11.17 4.78 -25.23
C LEU A 181 -11.43 3.31 -24.90
N GLN A 182 -11.39 2.96 -23.61
CA GLN A 182 -11.70 1.61 -23.13
C GLN A 182 -13.16 1.24 -23.42
N LEU A 183 -14.12 2.14 -23.13
CA LEU A 183 -15.54 1.91 -23.44
C LEU A 183 -15.77 1.78 -24.96
N LEU A 184 -15.06 2.58 -25.77
CA LEU A 184 -15.12 2.49 -27.23
C LEU A 184 -14.63 1.12 -27.75
N GLU A 185 -13.55 0.57 -27.18
CA GLU A 185 -13.02 -0.76 -27.51
C GLU A 185 -13.86 -1.91 -26.94
N GLU A 186 -14.51 -1.71 -25.78
CA GLU A 186 -15.42 -2.70 -25.20
C GLU A 186 -16.71 -2.85 -26.02
N LEU A 187 -17.23 -1.74 -26.56
CA LEU A 187 -18.40 -1.75 -27.45
C LEU A 187 -18.09 -2.25 -28.87
N ASN A 188 -16.81 -2.20 -29.26
CA ASN A 188 -16.32 -2.56 -30.59
C ASN A 188 -15.02 -3.38 -30.48
N PRO A 189 -15.05 -4.63 -29.98
CA PRO A 189 -13.84 -5.41 -29.72
C PRO A 189 -12.91 -5.57 -30.94
N GLU A 190 -13.49 -5.57 -32.14
CA GLU A 190 -12.80 -5.69 -33.42
C GLU A 190 -11.87 -4.52 -33.77
N ILE A 191 -11.95 -3.37 -33.07
CA ILE A 191 -11.05 -2.22 -33.30
C ILE A 191 -9.89 -2.13 -32.30
N LYS A 192 -9.71 -3.14 -31.44
CA LYS A 192 -8.70 -3.15 -30.38
C LYS A 192 -7.29 -3.01 -30.93
N ASP A 193 -6.99 -3.74 -32.01
CA ASP A 193 -5.66 -3.74 -32.62
C ASP A 193 -5.49 -2.68 -33.72
N LEU A 194 -6.54 -2.42 -34.51
CA LEU A 194 -6.53 -1.44 -35.61
C LEU A 194 -7.93 -0.85 -35.82
N LEU A 195 -8.03 0.45 -36.12
CA LEU A 195 -9.29 1.12 -36.48
C LEU A 195 -9.43 1.18 -38.01
N PRO A 196 -10.28 0.36 -38.66
CA PRO A 196 -10.41 0.37 -40.11
C PRO A 196 -11.17 1.59 -40.61
N LEU A 197 -10.79 2.10 -41.79
CA LEU A 197 -11.54 3.14 -42.48
C LEU A 197 -12.95 2.64 -42.85
N ASN A 198 -13.96 3.51 -42.76
CA ASN A 198 -15.37 3.19 -43.02
C ASN A 198 -15.99 2.15 -42.05
N PHE A 199 -15.33 1.86 -40.94
CA PHE A 199 -15.85 0.96 -39.91
C PHE A 199 -17.03 1.61 -39.16
N LYS A 200 -18.09 0.84 -38.88
CA LYS A 200 -19.27 1.32 -38.12
C LYS A 200 -19.10 1.04 -36.63
N LEU A 201 -18.71 2.05 -35.87
CA LEU A 201 -18.55 1.99 -34.42
C LEU A 201 -19.91 2.08 -33.72
N LYS A 202 -20.22 1.10 -32.88
CA LYS A 202 -21.30 1.10 -31.90
C LYS A 202 -20.94 2.00 -30.72
N LEU A 203 -21.82 2.93 -30.38
CA LEU A 203 -21.66 3.94 -29.36
C LEU A 203 -22.88 3.94 -28.41
N ASP A 204 -22.68 4.21 -27.12
CA ASP A 204 -23.74 4.28 -26.12
C ASP A 204 -24.32 5.70 -26.02
N LYS A 205 -25.63 5.85 -26.22
CA LYS A 205 -26.32 7.15 -26.18
C LYS A 205 -26.46 7.69 -24.75
N THR A 206 -26.44 6.83 -23.74
CA THR A 206 -26.59 7.21 -22.33
C THR A 206 -25.33 7.84 -21.73
N ALA A 207 -24.16 7.58 -22.33
CA ALA A 207 -22.89 8.22 -21.96
C ALA A 207 -22.84 9.72 -22.34
N ILE A 208 -23.66 10.15 -23.30
CA ILE A 208 -23.69 11.53 -23.81
C ILE A 208 -24.62 12.43 -22.97
N ILE A 209 -25.66 11.89 -22.34
CA ILE A 209 -26.74 12.67 -21.71
C ILE A 209 -26.42 13.06 -20.25
N ALA A 210 -25.31 12.59 -19.66
CA ALA A 210 -24.97 12.90 -18.26
C ALA A 210 -24.47 14.34 -18.01
N LYS A 211 -24.57 15.27 -18.96
CA LYS A 211 -24.26 16.69 -18.71
C LYS A 211 -24.96 17.66 -19.68
N GLU A 212 -26.24 17.95 -19.44
CA GLU A 212 -26.84 19.23 -19.79
C GLU A 212 -28.20 19.39 -19.09
N THR A 213 -28.24 20.24 -18.05
CA THR A 213 -29.39 21.07 -17.62
C THR A 213 -28.97 21.95 -16.43
N GLU A 214 -28.33 23.07 -16.78
CA GLU A 214 -28.49 24.46 -16.27
C GLU A 214 -28.41 24.85 -14.77
N PRO A 215 -28.21 26.14 -14.40
CA PRO A 215 -27.54 27.26 -15.09
C PRO A 215 -26.44 27.93 -14.23
N VAL A 216 -25.56 28.67 -14.91
CA VAL A 216 -24.54 29.55 -14.30
C VAL A 216 -25.22 30.82 -13.80
N ALA A 217 -25.27 31.00 -12.48
CA ALA A 217 -25.57 32.29 -11.85
C ALA A 217 -24.31 32.83 -11.17
N ASN A 218 -23.95 34.06 -11.54
CA ASN A 218 -22.82 34.84 -11.07
C ASN A 218 -22.57 34.76 -9.55
N VAL A 219 -21.33 34.45 -9.17
CA VAL A 219 -20.77 34.81 -7.87
C VAL A 219 -19.56 35.72 -8.14
N PRO A 220 -19.48 36.90 -7.52
CA PRO A 220 -18.42 37.87 -7.78
C PRO A 220 -17.06 37.34 -7.34
N VAL A 221 -16.08 37.49 -8.22
CA VAL A 221 -14.66 37.24 -7.95
C VAL A 221 -14.19 38.28 -6.94
N THR A 222 -14.18 37.92 -5.66
CA THR A 222 -13.37 38.63 -4.67
C THR A 222 -11.92 38.21 -4.89
N THR A 223 -11.15 39.12 -5.47
CA THR A 223 -9.69 39.11 -5.49
C THR A 223 -9.14 38.98 -4.06
N PRO A 224 -8.38 37.93 -3.72
CA PRO A 224 -7.55 38.00 -2.53
C PRO A 224 -6.41 39.00 -2.80
N SER A 225 -6.40 40.07 -2.01
CA SER A 225 -5.31 41.04 -1.93
C SER A 225 -3.97 40.33 -1.65
N PRO A 226 -2.86 40.77 -2.25
CA PRO A 226 -1.61 40.02 -2.25
C PRO A 226 -0.94 40.07 -0.87
N VAL A 227 -0.80 38.90 -0.26
CA VAL A 227 0.19 38.69 0.81
C VAL A 227 1.56 38.90 0.18
N ALA A 228 2.32 39.89 0.66
CA ALA A 228 3.68 40.16 0.21
C ALA A 228 4.52 38.86 0.28
N GLN A 229 4.86 38.31 -0.88
CA GLN A 229 5.76 37.18 -1.01
C GLN A 229 7.18 37.74 -1.14
N GLU A 230 8.08 37.37 -0.21
CA GLU A 230 9.49 37.66 -0.39
C GLU A 230 10.05 36.82 -1.55
N PHE A 231 10.90 37.41 -2.37
CA PHE A 231 11.53 36.73 -3.51
C PHE A 231 13.04 36.59 -3.31
N MET A 232 13.63 35.57 -3.95
CA MET A 232 15.07 35.44 -4.14
C MET A 232 15.41 35.46 -5.62
N ILE A 233 16.62 35.92 -5.93
CA ILE A 233 17.17 35.89 -7.29
C ILE A 233 18.01 34.61 -7.42
N TYR A 234 17.63 33.75 -8.37
CA TYR A 234 18.33 32.50 -8.68
C TYR A 234 19.00 32.61 -10.04
N LYS A 235 20.32 32.38 -10.09
CA LYS A 235 21.10 32.40 -11.33
C LYS A 235 21.14 31.00 -11.95
N VAL A 236 20.62 30.88 -13.17
CA VAL A 236 20.56 29.64 -13.95
C VAL A 236 21.97 29.09 -14.22
N GLN A 237 22.17 27.81 -13.90
CA GLN A 237 23.43 27.11 -14.08
C GLN A 237 23.64 26.62 -15.52
N PRO A 238 24.89 26.33 -15.94
CA PRO A 238 25.15 25.79 -17.27
C PRO A 238 24.33 24.53 -17.55
N LYS A 239 23.68 24.46 -18.72
CA LYS A 239 22.81 23.34 -19.17
C LYS A 239 21.59 23.07 -18.28
N GLU A 240 21.21 23.99 -17.39
CA GLU A 240 20.02 23.86 -16.57
C GLU A 240 18.76 24.14 -17.43
N THR A 241 17.78 23.24 -17.35
CA THR A 241 16.51 23.35 -18.07
C THR A 241 15.38 23.73 -17.11
N LEU A 242 14.29 24.27 -17.64
CA LEU A 242 13.11 24.61 -16.85
C LEU A 242 12.58 23.38 -16.10
N TYR A 243 12.62 22.21 -16.74
CA TYR A 243 12.34 20.92 -16.11
C TYR A 243 13.24 20.63 -14.89
N ASN A 244 14.57 20.75 -15.02
CA ASN A 244 15.49 20.52 -13.90
C ASN A 244 15.25 21.51 -12.75
N LEU A 245 14.90 22.75 -13.09
CA LEU A 245 14.58 23.79 -12.11
C LEU A 245 13.28 23.49 -11.35
N THR A 246 12.24 22.95 -12.01
CA THR A 246 11.03 22.49 -11.31
C THR A 246 11.34 21.39 -10.29
N LYS A 247 12.27 20.48 -10.61
CA LYS A 247 12.70 19.41 -9.71
C LYS A 247 13.48 19.94 -8.50
N LYS A 248 14.32 20.94 -8.73
CA LYS A 248 15.17 21.54 -7.67
C LYS A 248 14.37 22.43 -6.72
N THR A 249 13.38 23.15 -7.24
CA THR A 249 12.66 24.20 -6.50
C THR A 249 11.30 23.75 -5.98
N GLY A 250 10.72 22.69 -6.53
CA GLY A 250 9.35 22.25 -6.24
C GLY A 250 8.26 23.14 -6.85
N LEU A 251 8.63 24.15 -7.65
CA LEU A 251 7.70 25.02 -8.36
C LEU A 251 7.32 24.41 -9.71
N THR A 252 6.07 24.60 -10.14
CA THR A 252 5.64 24.20 -11.48
C THR A 252 6.24 25.10 -12.55
N GLU A 253 6.35 24.59 -13.76
CA GLU A 253 6.82 25.35 -14.92
C GLU A 253 5.99 26.63 -15.14
N ASN A 254 4.66 26.54 -15.04
CA ASN A 254 3.77 27.69 -15.14
C ASN A 254 3.99 28.73 -14.03
N GLN A 255 4.28 28.30 -12.80
CA GLN A 255 4.57 29.22 -11.69
C GLN A 255 5.91 29.94 -11.90
N ILE A 256 6.93 29.22 -12.40
CA ILE A 256 8.22 29.83 -12.73
C ILE A 256 8.06 30.83 -13.88
N LEU A 257 7.33 30.47 -14.94
CA LEU A 257 7.08 31.33 -16.10
C LEU A 257 6.18 32.53 -15.79
N ALA A 258 5.22 32.39 -14.87
CA ALA A 258 4.36 33.49 -14.43
C ALA A 258 5.16 34.57 -13.70
N LEU A 259 6.17 34.17 -12.91
CA LEU A 259 7.07 35.08 -12.21
C LEU A 259 8.23 35.56 -13.10
N ASN A 260 8.52 34.81 -14.17
CA ASN A 260 9.64 35.06 -15.09
C ASN A 260 9.18 34.93 -16.55
N PRO A 261 8.36 35.86 -17.07
CA PRO A 261 7.86 35.80 -18.45
C PRO A 261 8.97 35.71 -19.50
N GLN A 262 10.15 36.26 -19.20
CA GLN A 262 11.35 36.20 -20.04
C GLN A 262 11.91 34.78 -20.25
N ALA A 263 11.52 33.82 -19.41
CA ALA A 263 11.95 32.42 -19.52
C ALA A 263 11.05 31.59 -20.47
N LYS A 264 10.01 32.18 -21.07
CA LYS A 264 9.10 31.48 -22.02
C LYS A 264 9.82 30.96 -23.26
N GLU A 265 10.89 31.63 -23.68
CA GLU A 265 11.73 31.23 -24.82
C GLU A 265 12.83 30.21 -24.43
N GLY A 266 12.82 29.75 -23.18
CA GLY A 266 13.82 28.84 -22.62
C GLY A 266 14.83 29.52 -21.69
N LEU A 267 15.51 28.71 -20.87
CA LEU A 267 16.52 29.20 -19.93
C LEU A 267 17.87 29.39 -20.62
N LYS A 268 18.50 30.56 -20.38
CA LYS A 268 19.87 30.85 -20.81
C LYS A 268 20.80 30.73 -19.60
N GLU A 269 22.02 30.24 -19.81
CA GLU A 269 23.04 30.20 -18.77
C GLU A 269 23.26 31.60 -18.18
N GLY A 270 23.30 31.70 -16.85
CA GLY A 270 23.46 32.97 -16.16
C GLY A 270 22.21 33.84 -16.09
N MET A 271 21.08 33.41 -16.68
CA MET A 271 19.79 34.09 -16.55
C MET A 271 19.37 34.18 -15.08
N GLU A 272 18.88 35.34 -14.66
CA GLU A 272 18.39 35.57 -13.31
C GLU A 272 16.88 35.36 -13.25
N LEU A 273 16.46 34.48 -12.33
CA LEU A 273 15.06 34.13 -12.11
C LEU A 273 14.61 34.61 -10.73
N LYS A 274 13.48 35.30 -10.71
CA LYS A 274 12.75 35.68 -9.52
C LYS A 274 11.93 34.47 -9.05
N LEU A 275 12.34 33.86 -7.95
CA LEU A 275 11.65 32.73 -7.33
C LEU A 275 11.12 33.14 -5.94
N PRO A 276 9.94 32.65 -5.50
CA PRO A 276 9.43 32.94 -4.17
C PRO A 276 10.35 32.29 -3.12
N LYS A 277 10.72 33.04 -2.07
CA LYS A 277 11.29 32.42 -0.88
C LYS A 277 10.20 31.55 -0.27
N ALA A 278 10.47 30.25 -0.11
CA ALA A 278 9.59 29.37 0.64
C ALA A 278 9.38 29.97 2.04
N LYS A 279 8.13 30.29 2.39
CA LYS A 279 7.81 30.66 3.78
C LYS A 279 8.22 29.50 4.67
N ALA A 280 8.97 29.80 5.72
CA ALA A 280 9.42 28.88 6.77
C ALA A 280 8.26 28.37 7.66
N GLY A 281 7.17 27.95 7.05
CA GLY A 281 5.95 27.45 7.68
C GLY A 281 5.45 26.29 6.84
N ILE A 282 5.87 25.08 7.20
CA ILE A 282 5.71 23.80 6.45
C ILE A 282 6.80 23.56 5.39
N VAL A 283 8.05 23.91 5.72
CA VAL A 283 9.04 22.83 5.73
C VAL A 283 8.71 22.09 7.01
N ALA A 284 8.25 20.84 6.93
CA ALA A 284 8.75 19.91 7.93
C ALA A 284 10.26 20.09 7.81
N SER A 285 10.86 20.75 8.80
CA SER A 285 12.27 20.53 9.01
C SER A 285 12.34 19.02 9.12
N ASP A 286 12.79 18.37 8.05
CA ASP A 286 13.63 17.20 8.15
C ASP A 286 14.83 17.67 8.98
N THR A 287 14.57 17.88 10.27
CA THR A 287 15.53 17.58 11.31
C THR A 287 15.62 16.08 11.17
N VAL A 288 16.39 15.65 10.17
CA VAL A 288 16.85 14.29 10.02
C VAL A 288 17.49 14.05 11.37
N MET A 289 16.77 13.39 12.28
CA MET A 289 17.39 12.97 13.51
C MET A 289 18.61 12.17 13.08
N ALA A 290 19.74 12.39 13.74
CA ALA A 290 20.99 11.73 13.38
C ALA A 290 20.74 10.23 13.11
N PRO A 291 21.35 9.63 12.07
CA PRO A 291 21.09 8.24 11.68
C PRO A 291 21.04 7.33 12.92
N GLY A 292 19.89 6.69 13.17
CA GLY A 292 19.66 5.82 14.33
C GLY A 292 18.82 6.43 15.48
N MET A 293 18.46 7.71 15.42
CA MET A 293 17.51 8.30 16.37
C MET A 293 16.06 8.13 15.89
N MET A 294 15.29 7.34 16.62
CA MET A 294 13.85 7.15 16.38
C MET A 294 13.04 8.17 17.19
N ALA A 295 12.18 8.94 16.52
CA ALA A 295 11.20 9.78 17.19
C ALA A 295 9.99 8.93 17.61
N ASP A 296 9.57 9.04 18.87
CA ASP A 296 8.33 8.44 19.34
C ASP A 296 7.17 9.41 19.13
N LEU A 297 6.49 9.26 17.99
CA LEU A 297 5.36 10.11 17.62
C LEU A 297 4.17 9.98 18.59
N SER A 298 4.07 8.88 19.34
CA SER A 298 2.98 8.67 20.30
C SER A 298 2.98 9.71 21.44
N LYS A 299 4.17 10.22 21.79
CA LYS A 299 4.35 11.26 22.81
C LYS A 299 3.88 12.65 22.34
N SER A 300 3.80 12.84 21.02
CA SER A 300 3.34 14.08 20.40
C SER A 300 1.84 14.08 20.07
N LEU A 301 1.14 12.97 20.36
CA LEU A 301 -0.29 12.83 20.07
C LEU A 301 -1.13 13.80 20.91
N LYS A 302 -1.86 14.68 20.22
CA LYS A 302 -2.87 15.56 20.82
C LYS A 302 -4.19 14.80 20.95
N LYS A 303 -4.47 14.28 22.15
CA LYS A 303 -5.57 13.32 22.42
C LYS A 303 -6.99 13.91 22.47
N SER A 304 -7.16 15.22 22.26
CA SER A 304 -8.45 15.89 22.45
C SER A 304 -9.23 16.18 21.16
N ASN A 305 -8.58 16.09 19.99
CA ASN A 305 -9.20 16.54 18.74
C ASN A 305 -9.48 15.34 17.83
N SER A 306 -10.76 15.09 17.54
CA SER A 306 -11.13 14.18 16.47
C SER A 306 -10.53 14.66 15.17
N ARG A 307 -9.93 13.76 14.41
CA ARG A 307 -9.35 14.04 13.08
C ARG A 307 -10.15 13.37 11.99
N GLU A 308 -10.26 14.02 10.85
CA GLU A 308 -10.95 13.49 9.67
C GLU A 308 -9.94 12.91 8.67
N LEU A 309 -10.07 11.63 8.37
CA LEU A 309 -9.21 10.90 7.43
C LEU A 309 -10.02 10.51 6.19
N ALA A 310 -9.54 10.88 5.01
CA ALA A 310 -10.10 10.37 3.76
C ALA A 310 -9.27 9.19 3.23
N LEU A 311 -9.91 8.05 3.01
CA LEU A 311 -9.33 6.88 2.35
C LEU A 311 -9.83 6.84 0.90
N LEU A 312 -8.93 7.09 -0.04
CA LEU A 312 -9.16 6.96 -1.48
C LEU A 312 -8.82 5.53 -1.90
N LEU A 313 -9.83 4.68 -2.02
CA LEU A 313 -9.69 3.25 -2.29
C LEU A 313 -10.30 2.90 -3.65
N PRO A 314 -9.58 2.22 -4.54
CA PRO A 314 -10.09 1.93 -5.87
C PRO A 314 -10.95 0.66 -5.89
N PHE A 315 -12.13 0.75 -5.27
CA PHE A 315 -13.10 -0.32 -5.31
C PHE A 315 -13.64 -0.54 -6.72
N ASN A 316 -13.66 0.52 -7.56
CA ASN A 316 -14.22 0.49 -8.90
C ASN A 316 -15.62 -0.15 -8.89
N MET A 317 -16.48 0.33 -7.98
CA MET A 317 -17.79 -0.30 -7.70
C MET A 317 -18.70 -0.31 -8.93
N ASN A 318 -18.50 0.61 -9.87
CA ASN A 318 -19.17 0.65 -11.17
C ASN A 318 -18.90 -0.60 -12.04
N ARG A 319 -17.85 -1.38 -11.76
CA ARG A 319 -17.56 -2.65 -12.44
C ARG A 319 -18.29 -3.84 -11.81
N VAL A 320 -18.94 -3.63 -10.66
CA VAL A 320 -19.57 -4.67 -9.81
C VAL A 320 -21.08 -4.79 -10.10
N GLU A 321 -21.44 -4.82 -11.38
CA GLU A 321 -22.83 -5.09 -11.77
C GLU A 321 -23.18 -6.59 -11.71
N SER A 322 -24.45 -6.87 -11.45
CA SER A 322 -25.06 -8.10 -10.89
C SER A 322 -25.10 -9.34 -11.80
N ASP A 323 -24.11 -9.54 -12.67
CA ASP A 323 -23.99 -10.79 -13.43
C ASP A 323 -23.06 -11.79 -12.72
N THR A 324 -23.48 -13.05 -12.68
CA THR A 324 -22.78 -14.18 -12.05
C THR A 324 -21.36 -14.36 -12.62
N ILE A 325 -21.18 -14.09 -13.92
CA ILE A 325 -19.89 -14.17 -14.60
C ILE A 325 -18.96 -13.03 -14.12
N ARG A 326 -19.48 -11.80 -14.01
CA ARG A 326 -18.73 -10.64 -13.47
C ARG A 326 -18.35 -10.84 -12.01
N MET A 327 -19.23 -11.42 -11.19
CA MET A 327 -18.94 -11.77 -9.79
C MET A 327 -17.77 -12.75 -9.64
N GLN A 328 -17.60 -13.68 -10.59
CA GLN A 328 -16.48 -14.63 -10.57
C GLN A 328 -15.17 -13.97 -11.01
N LEU A 329 -15.21 -13.05 -11.98
CA LEU A 329 -14.05 -12.25 -12.39
C LEU A 329 -13.60 -11.28 -11.28
N LEU A 330 -14.52 -10.73 -10.49
CA LEU A 330 -14.18 -9.85 -9.36
C LEU A 330 -13.46 -10.59 -8.23
N ARG A 331 -13.78 -11.87 -8.02
CA ARG A 331 -13.05 -12.71 -7.04
C ARG A 331 -11.62 -13.02 -7.46
N SER A 332 -11.35 -13.08 -8.77
CA SER A 332 -10.00 -13.31 -9.31
C SER A 332 -9.23 -12.01 -9.56
N ASP A 333 -9.86 -10.85 -9.38
CA ASP A 333 -9.21 -9.55 -9.53
C ASP A 333 -8.18 -9.34 -8.40
N LYS A 334 -6.90 -9.45 -8.77
CA LYS A 334 -5.77 -9.26 -7.85
C LYS A 334 -5.72 -7.85 -7.28
N PHE A 335 -6.12 -6.85 -8.06
CA PHE A 335 -6.08 -5.46 -7.64
C PHE A 335 -7.19 -5.16 -6.65
N LEU A 336 -8.42 -5.64 -6.91
CA LEU A 336 -9.51 -5.54 -5.94
C LEU A 336 -9.20 -6.27 -4.64
N ASN A 337 -8.64 -7.48 -4.71
CA ASN A 337 -8.23 -8.24 -3.52
C ASN A 337 -7.18 -7.45 -2.70
N MET A 338 -6.19 -6.86 -3.37
CA MET A 338 -5.21 -5.97 -2.71
C MET A 338 -5.88 -4.74 -2.07
N THR A 339 -6.90 -4.15 -2.70
CA THR A 339 -7.69 -3.05 -2.13
C THR A 339 -8.44 -3.48 -0.87
N LEU A 340 -9.05 -4.68 -0.88
CA LEU A 340 -9.75 -5.23 0.28
C LEU A 340 -8.78 -5.57 1.43
N ASP A 341 -7.62 -6.13 1.12
CA ASP A 341 -6.57 -6.41 2.11
C ASP A 341 -6.05 -5.12 2.76
N PHE A 342 -5.79 -4.09 1.94
CA PHE A 342 -5.40 -2.77 2.43
C PHE A 342 -6.50 -2.16 3.31
N TYR A 343 -7.77 -2.25 2.89
CA TYR A 343 -8.90 -1.76 3.67
C TYR A 343 -9.03 -2.45 5.02
N ALA A 344 -8.89 -3.77 5.07
CA ALA A 344 -8.89 -4.53 6.33
C ALA A 344 -7.75 -4.09 7.26
N GLY A 345 -6.54 -3.92 6.72
CA GLY A 345 -5.40 -3.38 7.46
C GLY A 345 -5.64 -1.96 7.97
N ALA A 346 -6.25 -1.10 7.16
CA ALA A 346 -6.60 0.27 7.53
C ALA A 346 -7.61 0.29 8.69
N LEU A 347 -8.64 -0.55 8.67
CA LEU A 347 -9.60 -0.67 9.78
C LEU A 347 -8.91 -1.06 11.11
N MET A 348 -7.99 -2.03 11.06
CA MET A 348 -7.21 -2.41 12.25
C MET A 348 -6.35 -1.25 12.78
N ALA A 349 -5.76 -0.45 11.88
CA ALA A 349 -4.97 0.72 12.24
C ALA A 349 -5.84 1.84 12.83
N ILE A 350 -7.04 2.07 12.27
CA ILE A 350 -8.02 3.04 12.77
C ILE A 350 -8.46 2.68 14.18
N ASP A 351 -8.78 1.41 14.44
CA ASP A 351 -9.15 0.97 15.78
C ASP A 351 -7.99 1.07 16.78
N SER A 352 -6.76 0.82 16.32
CA SER A 352 -5.57 1.06 17.12
C SER A 352 -5.39 2.55 17.46
N ALA A 353 -5.61 3.46 16.51
CA ALA A 353 -5.54 4.90 16.73
C ALA A 353 -6.57 5.37 17.78
N LYS A 354 -7.81 4.86 17.73
CA LYS A 354 -8.85 5.15 18.72
C LYS A 354 -8.41 4.76 20.13
N VAL A 355 -7.83 3.56 20.31
CA VAL A 355 -7.31 3.07 21.60
C VAL A 355 -6.19 3.96 22.15
N LEU A 356 -5.35 4.51 21.27
CA LEU A 356 -4.28 5.45 21.64
C LEU A 356 -4.77 6.87 21.95
N GLY A 357 -6.08 7.11 21.91
CA GLY A 357 -6.70 8.41 22.19
C GLY A 357 -6.71 9.35 20.99
N LEU A 358 -6.65 8.81 19.76
CA LEU A 358 -6.80 9.57 18.52
C LEU A 358 -8.06 9.09 17.79
N PRO A 359 -9.26 9.56 18.18
CA PRO A 359 -10.48 9.22 17.46
C PRO A 359 -10.42 9.76 16.03
N LEU A 360 -10.62 8.86 15.06
CA LEU A 360 -10.64 9.20 13.63
C LEU A 360 -12.06 9.10 13.09
N LYS A 361 -12.53 10.16 12.43
CA LYS A 361 -13.69 10.13 11.54
C LYS A 361 -13.19 9.78 10.14
N VAL A 362 -13.63 8.66 9.60
CA VAL A 362 -13.08 8.12 8.35
C VAL A 362 -14.09 8.22 7.22
N LYS A 363 -13.72 8.87 6.13
CA LYS A 363 -14.44 8.87 4.86
C LYS A 363 -13.82 7.85 3.93
N ILE A 364 -14.62 6.91 3.44
CA ILE A 364 -14.19 5.95 2.44
C ILE A 364 -14.75 6.41 1.10
N LEU A 365 -13.86 6.66 0.14
CA LEU A 365 -14.19 7.24 -1.15
C LEU A 365 -13.64 6.33 -2.26
N ASP A 366 -14.49 5.97 -3.22
CA ASP A 366 -14.05 5.18 -4.37
C ASP A 366 -13.25 6.07 -5.33
N SER A 367 -11.93 5.88 -5.39
CA SER A 367 -11.06 6.67 -6.27
C SER A 367 -11.27 6.34 -7.76
N LYS A 368 -11.97 5.24 -8.06
CA LYS A 368 -12.24 4.69 -9.42
C LYS A 368 -11.00 4.71 -10.31
N GLU A 369 -9.87 4.38 -9.71
CA GLU A 369 -8.59 4.64 -10.33
C GLU A 369 -8.14 3.50 -11.26
N THR A 370 -7.40 3.89 -12.28
CA THR A 370 -6.52 3.03 -13.06
C THR A 370 -5.08 3.53 -12.88
N LYS A 371 -4.11 2.89 -13.55
CA LYS A 371 -2.71 3.34 -13.53
C LYS A 371 -2.52 4.82 -13.92
N ASN A 372 -3.41 5.36 -14.76
CA ASN A 372 -3.24 6.70 -15.35
C ASN A 372 -4.40 7.67 -15.06
N THR A 373 -5.54 7.17 -14.57
CA THR A 373 -6.77 7.95 -14.35
C THR A 373 -7.33 7.70 -12.97
N SER A 374 -8.15 8.62 -12.49
CA SER A 374 -8.87 8.54 -11.21
C SER A 374 -9.97 9.60 -11.16
N ASP A 375 -10.90 9.44 -10.22
CA ASP A 375 -12.04 10.33 -10.02
C ASP A 375 -11.78 11.43 -8.98
N ILE A 376 -10.50 11.73 -8.68
CA ILE A 376 -10.12 12.65 -7.59
C ILE A 376 -10.76 14.04 -7.77
N GLU A 377 -10.89 14.52 -9.02
CA GLU A 377 -11.44 15.85 -9.29
C GLU A 377 -12.90 15.97 -8.83
N SER A 378 -13.73 14.94 -9.06
CA SER A 378 -15.12 14.96 -8.60
C SER A 378 -15.21 14.80 -7.08
N LEU A 379 -14.20 14.17 -6.47
CA LEU A 379 -14.10 13.97 -5.02
C LEU A 379 -13.52 15.18 -4.28
N ARG A 380 -13.08 16.23 -4.97
CA ARG A 380 -12.36 17.37 -4.39
C ARG A 380 -13.04 17.96 -3.15
N GLY A 381 -14.35 18.21 -3.20
CA GLY A 381 -15.10 18.79 -2.08
C GLY A 381 -15.12 17.88 -0.84
N SER A 382 -15.12 16.56 -1.04
CA SER A 382 -15.04 15.59 0.06
C SER A 382 -13.65 15.51 0.68
N LEU A 383 -12.61 15.84 -0.08
CA LEU A 383 -11.20 15.77 0.32
C LEU A 383 -10.70 17.04 1.04
N THR A 384 -11.18 18.22 0.66
CA THR A 384 -10.74 19.51 1.25
C THR A 384 -11.14 19.68 2.73
N SER A 385 -12.06 18.84 3.23
CA SER A 385 -12.47 18.82 4.64
C SER A 385 -11.68 17.82 5.49
N ALA A 386 -10.77 17.03 4.90
CA ALA A 386 -9.98 16.05 5.62
C ALA A 386 -8.72 16.68 6.25
N ASP A 387 -8.31 16.18 7.41
CA ASP A 387 -7.01 16.49 8.02
C ASP A 387 -5.86 15.73 7.34
N ALA A 388 -6.16 14.60 6.68
CA ALA A 388 -5.21 13.82 5.91
C ALA A 388 -5.93 12.96 4.86
N VAL A 389 -5.23 12.67 3.77
CA VAL A 389 -5.70 11.75 2.71
C VAL A 389 -4.72 10.59 2.60
N VAL A 390 -5.24 9.37 2.55
CA VAL A 390 -4.46 8.17 2.24
C VAL A 390 -4.98 7.61 0.93
N GLY A 391 -4.09 7.46 -0.03
CA GLY A 391 -4.41 7.08 -1.40
C GLY A 391 -4.40 8.27 -2.37
N PRO A 392 -4.68 8.03 -3.67
CA PRO A 392 -4.98 6.74 -4.30
C PRO A 392 -3.76 5.78 -4.35
N PHE A 393 -3.88 4.61 -4.98
CA PHE A 393 -2.83 3.58 -4.94
C PHE A 393 -1.70 3.79 -5.95
N PHE A 394 -1.99 4.38 -7.12
CA PHE A 394 -0.97 4.64 -8.14
C PHE A 394 -0.26 5.97 -7.92
N GLN A 395 1.07 5.98 -8.13
CA GLN A 395 1.92 7.14 -7.90
C GLN A 395 1.45 8.39 -8.63
N SER A 396 1.09 8.25 -9.91
CA SER A 396 0.61 9.34 -10.76
C SER A 396 -0.68 9.98 -10.22
N ASN A 397 -1.58 9.18 -9.65
CA ASN A 397 -2.83 9.66 -9.07
C ASN A 397 -2.61 10.30 -7.71
N VAL A 398 -1.67 9.78 -6.91
CA VAL A 398 -1.27 10.40 -5.65
C VAL A 398 -0.67 11.78 -5.89
N GLU A 399 0.20 11.93 -6.89
CA GLU A 399 0.77 13.22 -7.26
C GLU A 399 -0.31 14.23 -7.69
N LYS A 400 -1.28 13.80 -8.50
CA LYS A 400 -2.44 14.63 -8.85
C LYS A 400 -3.26 15.03 -7.61
N THR A 401 -3.41 14.11 -6.65
CA THR A 401 -4.12 14.38 -5.39
C THR A 401 -3.37 15.42 -4.56
N ALA A 402 -2.05 15.25 -4.43
CA ALA A 402 -1.19 16.19 -3.69
C ALA A 402 -1.25 17.60 -4.32
N ASP A 403 -1.18 17.67 -5.65
CA ASP A 403 -1.31 18.91 -6.42
C ASP A 403 -2.68 19.57 -6.21
N LEU A 404 -3.76 18.79 -6.33
CA LEU A 404 -5.14 19.27 -6.16
C LEU A 404 -5.42 19.87 -4.77
N LEU A 405 -4.83 19.29 -3.73
CA LEU A 405 -5.06 19.69 -2.33
C LEU A 405 -4.09 20.76 -1.84
N GLY A 406 -2.99 21.04 -2.58
CA GLY A 406 -1.98 22.01 -2.20
C GLY A 406 -1.30 21.68 -0.86
N THR A 407 -0.64 22.65 -0.23
CA THR A 407 0.24 22.39 0.93
C THR A 407 -0.49 22.13 2.25
N GLY A 408 -1.80 22.33 2.32
CA GLY A 408 -2.55 22.32 3.58
C GLY A 408 -2.96 20.94 4.07
N ILE A 409 -3.02 19.94 3.19
CA ILE A 409 -3.53 18.59 3.52
C ILE A 409 -2.48 17.54 3.14
N PRO A 410 -1.92 16.79 4.10
CA PRO A 410 -0.99 15.72 3.83
C PRO A 410 -1.67 14.58 3.06
N VAL A 411 -1.02 14.15 1.97
CA VAL A 411 -1.41 13.01 1.14
C VAL A 411 -0.39 11.91 1.33
N VAL A 412 -0.84 10.72 1.72
CA VAL A 412 0.01 9.56 1.95
C VAL A 412 -0.18 8.55 0.82
N SER A 413 0.89 8.28 0.08
CA SER A 413 0.96 7.20 -0.91
C SER A 413 1.07 5.85 -0.16
N PRO A 414 0.08 4.96 -0.25
CA PRO A 414 0.02 3.77 0.61
C PRO A 414 0.83 2.58 0.07
N LEU A 415 0.92 2.41 -1.25
CA LEU A 415 1.40 1.16 -1.86
C LEU A 415 2.47 1.37 -2.95
N SER A 416 2.60 2.57 -3.49
CA SER A 416 3.55 2.85 -4.57
C SER A 416 5.00 2.76 -4.10
N LYS A 417 5.79 1.97 -4.82
CA LYS A 417 7.26 1.90 -4.67
C LYS A 417 7.98 2.77 -5.70
N GLU A 418 7.24 3.44 -6.58
CA GLU A 418 7.82 4.27 -7.63
C GLU A 418 8.34 5.58 -7.04
N PRO A 419 9.53 6.04 -7.45
CA PRO A 419 10.01 7.36 -7.05
C PRO A 419 9.05 8.42 -7.61
N GLY A 420 8.46 9.21 -6.71
CA GLY A 420 7.50 10.25 -7.07
C GLY A 420 8.14 11.61 -7.33
N ARG A 421 7.36 12.53 -7.89
CA ARG A 421 7.67 13.96 -7.81
C ARG A 421 7.58 14.43 -6.36
N PRO A 422 8.51 15.27 -5.88
CA PRO A 422 8.42 15.81 -4.54
C PRO A 422 7.27 16.82 -4.48
N TYR A 423 6.35 16.63 -3.53
CA TYR A 423 5.39 17.64 -3.11
C TYR A 423 5.53 17.85 -1.61
N PRO A 424 5.40 19.09 -1.10
CA PRO A 424 5.57 19.40 0.33
C PRO A 424 4.55 18.70 1.23
N ASN A 425 3.40 18.32 0.69
CA ASN A 425 2.34 17.60 1.37
C ASN A 425 2.27 16.10 1.00
N LEU A 426 3.20 15.58 0.18
CA LEU A 426 3.17 14.17 -0.23
C LEU A 426 4.16 13.33 0.57
N PHE A 427 3.65 12.30 1.23
CA PHE A 427 4.43 11.34 2.00
C PHE A 427 4.32 9.94 1.39
N GLN A 428 5.45 9.28 1.16
CA GLN A 428 5.48 7.89 0.71
C GLN A 428 5.65 6.95 1.90
N SER A 429 4.74 5.99 2.06
CA SER A 429 4.84 4.98 3.11
C SER A 429 5.75 3.80 2.74
N MET A 430 5.91 3.54 1.44
CA MET A 430 6.74 2.46 0.93
C MET A 430 8.13 2.99 0.55
N PRO A 431 9.22 2.37 1.04
CA PRO A 431 10.57 2.78 0.67
C PRO A 431 10.84 2.47 -0.81
N PRO A 432 11.60 3.33 -1.52
CA PRO A 432 12.03 3.05 -2.88
C PRO A 432 12.87 1.77 -2.97
N PRO A 433 12.77 0.97 -4.06
CA PRO A 433 13.48 -0.30 -4.21
C PRO A 433 14.98 -0.21 -3.96
N ASP A 434 15.63 0.87 -4.40
CA ASP A 434 17.08 1.03 -4.23
C ASP A 434 17.47 1.25 -2.76
N LYS A 435 16.64 1.95 -1.98
CA LYS A 435 16.85 2.11 -0.53
C LYS A 435 16.73 0.78 0.19
N VAL A 436 15.77 -0.06 -0.21
CA VAL A 436 15.61 -1.42 0.33
C VAL A 436 16.84 -2.28 0.00
N LYS A 437 17.32 -2.25 -1.25
CA LYS A 437 18.53 -2.96 -1.67
C LYS A 437 19.77 -2.51 -0.89
N MET A 438 19.95 -1.20 -0.73
CA MET A 438 21.07 -0.65 0.07
C MET A 438 20.99 -1.11 1.52
N ALA A 439 19.81 -1.01 2.16
CA ALA A 439 19.63 -1.46 3.53
C ALA A 439 19.93 -2.95 3.71
N MET A 440 19.54 -3.80 2.74
CA MET A 440 19.90 -5.21 2.73
C MET A 440 21.42 -5.41 2.64
N LEU A 441 22.10 -4.73 1.72
CA LEU A 441 23.56 -4.86 1.57
C LEU A 441 24.30 -4.35 2.82
N ASP A 442 23.86 -3.25 3.42
CA ASP A 442 24.44 -2.73 4.65
C ASP A 442 24.21 -3.67 5.84
N TYR A 443 23.06 -4.34 5.90
CA TYR A 443 22.82 -5.42 6.85
C TYR A 443 23.82 -6.57 6.66
N LEU A 444 24.05 -7.02 5.42
CA LEU A 444 25.00 -8.09 5.12
C LEU A 444 26.44 -7.71 5.49
N LYS A 445 26.86 -6.47 5.24
CA LYS A 445 28.21 -5.98 5.61
C LYS A 445 28.48 -6.11 7.10
N LYS A 446 27.47 -5.82 7.93
CA LYS A 446 27.57 -5.91 9.40
C LYS A 446 27.69 -7.34 9.92
N LYS A 447 27.41 -8.36 9.10
CA LYS A 447 27.40 -9.77 9.53
C LYS A 447 28.72 -10.51 9.34
N ASP A 448 29.76 -9.87 8.78
CA ASP A 448 31.04 -10.52 8.39
C ASP A 448 30.84 -11.89 7.71
N ALA A 449 29.89 -11.94 6.76
CA ALA A 449 29.45 -13.17 6.13
C ALA A 449 29.96 -13.29 4.69
N ASN A 450 30.05 -14.53 4.19
CA ASN A 450 30.28 -14.76 2.76
C ASN A 450 28.99 -14.45 1.99
N VAL A 451 29.09 -13.66 0.93
CA VAL A 451 27.96 -13.32 0.06
C VAL A 451 28.20 -13.89 -1.32
N VAL A 452 27.31 -14.78 -1.74
CA VAL A 452 27.26 -15.34 -3.09
C VAL A 452 26.10 -14.70 -3.83
N ALA A 453 26.37 -14.09 -4.98
CA ALA A 453 25.36 -13.46 -5.81
C ALA A 453 25.10 -14.30 -7.07
N VAL A 454 23.86 -14.76 -7.19
CA VAL A 454 23.35 -15.42 -8.40
C VAL A 454 22.47 -14.40 -9.11
N VAL A 455 23.01 -13.81 -10.19
CA VAL A 455 22.37 -12.69 -10.88
C VAL A 455 22.16 -13.05 -12.35
N ASP A 456 20.92 -12.94 -12.80
CA ASP A 456 20.58 -13.17 -14.21
C ASP A 456 21.41 -12.28 -15.14
N PRO A 457 21.87 -12.78 -16.30
CA PRO A 457 22.62 -11.97 -17.27
C PRO A 457 21.89 -10.68 -17.69
N LYS A 458 20.55 -10.72 -17.73
CA LYS A 458 19.70 -9.56 -18.07
C LYS A 458 19.60 -8.52 -16.94
N LYS A 459 20.10 -8.81 -15.73
CA LYS A 459 20.05 -7.93 -14.55
C LYS A 459 21.43 -7.31 -14.25
N ALA A 460 22.12 -6.87 -15.31
CA ALA A 460 23.47 -6.29 -15.20
C ALA A 460 23.57 -5.12 -14.21
N SER A 461 22.51 -4.30 -14.09
CA SER A 461 22.46 -3.20 -13.12
C SER A 461 22.52 -3.68 -11.66
N SER A 462 21.81 -4.76 -11.31
CA SER A 462 21.88 -5.37 -9.98
C SER A 462 23.27 -5.95 -9.70
N ARG A 463 23.92 -6.53 -10.70
CA ARG A 463 25.31 -7.01 -10.59
C ARG A 463 26.29 -5.86 -10.27
N VAL A 464 26.20 -4.76 -11.00
CA VAL A 464 27.02 -3.56 -10.76
C VAL A 464 26.75 -2.99 -9.36
N LEU A 465 25.48 -2.89 -8.97
CA LEU A 465 25.09 -2.40 -7.64
C LEU A 465 25.68 -3.25 -6.52
N ILE A 466 25.56 -4.58 -6.59
CA ILE A 466 26.13 -5.49 -5.59
C ILE A 466 27.65 -5.35 -5.56
N LYS A 467 28.32 -5.38 -6.72
CA LYS A 467 29.79 -5.32 -6.79
C LYS A 467 30.35 -4.01 -6.20
N ASN A 468 29.73 -2.88 -6.51
CA ASN A 468 30.19 -1.57 -6.02
C ASN A 468 29.95 -1.40 -4.52
N ASN A 469 28.87 -1.97 -4.00
CA ASN A 469 28.48 -1.80 -2.60
C ASN A 469 28.95 -2.94 -1.70
N TYR A 470 29.29 -4.10 -2.24
CA TYR A 470 29.82 -5.26 -1.50
C TYR A 470 30.94 -5.92 -2.34
N PRO A 471 32.15 -5.33 -2.38
CA PRO A 471 33.22 -5.78 -3.28
C PRO A 471 33.70 -7.22 -3.05
N SER A 472 33.52 -7.75 -1.84
CA SER A 472 33.85 -9.14 -1.49
C SER A 472 32.80 -10.16 -1.91
N ALA A 473 31.70 -9.73 -2.55
CA ALA A 473 30.65 -10.63 -3.03
C ALA A 473 31.17 -11.47 -4.20
N ARG A 474 30.93 -12.78 -4.14
CA ARG A 474 31.32 -13.72 -5.19
C ARG A 474 30.15 -13.95 -6.12
N PHE A 475 30.36 -13.84 -7.42
CA PHE A 475 29.30 -14.03 -8.41
C PHE A 475 29.34 -15.44 -8.97
N ALA A 476 28.17 -16.09 -9.03
CA ALA A 476 28.02 -17.34 -9.77
C ALA A 476 27.81 -17.00 -11.24
N ASP A 477 28.78 -17.36 -12.08
CA ASP A 477 28.75 -17.15 -13.52
C ASP A 477 28.64 -18.49 -14.27
N GLY A 478 28.20 -18.42 -15.53
CA GLY A 478 28.03 -19.60 -16.38
C GLY A 478 26.79 -20.43 -16.02
N ALA A 479 26.89 -21.77 -16.18
CA ALA A 479 25.79 -22.68 -15.87
C ALA A 479 25.58 -22.77 -14.35
N ILE A 480 24.49 -22.16 -13.87
CA ILE A 480 24.15 -22.17 -12.44
C ILE A 480 23.62 -23.56 -12.05
N THR A 481 24.35 -24.21 -11.14
CA THR A 481 24.05 -25.53 -10.56
C THR A 481 24.40 -25.52 -9.08
N ALA A 482 23.86 -26.48 -8.32
CA ALA A 482 24.20 -26.66 -6.91
C ALA A 482 25.71 -26.78 -6.69
N ALA A 483 26.40 -27.49 -7.60
CA ALA A 483 27.85 -27.66 -7.54
C ALA A 483 28.60 -26.33 -7.73
N THR A 484 28.21 -25.51 -8.71
CA THR A 484 28.88 -24.22 -8.97
C THR A 484 28.66 -23.23 -7.84
N VAL A 485 27.47 -23.22 -7.23
CA VAL A 485 27.19 -22.39 -6.04
C VAL A 485 27.97 -22.89 -4.82
N LYS A 486 28.06 -24.21 -4.62
CA LYS A 486 28.78 -24.82 -3.48
C LYS A 486 30.26 -24.45 -3.46
N LEU A 487 30.90 -24.32 -4.62
CA LEU A 487 32.30 -23.88 -4.74
C LEU A 487 32.53 -22.43 -4.26
N LEU A 488 31.49 -21.60 -4.24
CA LEU A 488 31.57 -20.21 -3.80
C LEU A 488 31.33 -20.06 -2.29
N LEU A 489 30.84 -21.11 -1.63
CA LEU A 489 30.61 -21.11 -0.20
C LEU A 489 31.94 -21.17 0.57
N VAL A 490 31.95 -20.57 1.74
CA VAL A 490 33.09 -20.61 2.66
C VAL A 490 32.71 -21.46 3.86
N LYS A 491 33.52 -22.49 4.13
CA LYS A 491 33.37 -23.35 5.30
C LYS A 491 33.53 -22.51 6.58
N ASP A 492 32.75 -22.83 7.60
CA ASP A 492 32.79 -22.19 8.92
C ASP A 492 32.47 -20.67 8.92
N LYS A 493 31.90 -20.15 7.83
CA LYS A 493 31.27 -18.82 7.76
C LYS A 493 29.79 -18.94 7.43
N MET A 494 29.00 -17.98 7.89
CA MET A 494 27.62 -17.83 7.40
C MET A 494 27.65 -17.45 5.92
N ASN A 495 26.87 -18.15 5.10
CA ASN A 495 26.79 -17.91 3.67
C ASN A 495 25.42 -17.34 3.33
N TYR A 496 25.39 -16.12 2.78
CA TYR A 496 24.18 -15.51 2.23
C TYR A 496 24.20 -15.63 0.72
N VAL A 497 23.08 -16.08 0.15
CA VAL A 497 22.88 -16.13 -1.30
C VAL A 497 21.93 -15.02 -1.69
N ILE A 498 22.42 -14.04 -2.46
CA ILE A 498 21.58 -13.04 -3.12
C ILE A 498 21.11 -13.65 -4.43
N MET A 499 19.81 -13.92 -4.51
CA MET A 499 19.14 -14.45 -5.71
C MET A 499 18.44 -13.31 -6.45
N GLU A 500 19.02 -12.87 -7.56
CA GLU A 500 18.44 -11.86 -8.45
C GLU A 500 18.13 -12.52 -9.80
N SER A 501 17.03 -13.28 -9.84
CA SER A 501 16.58 -13.98 -11.04
C SER A 501 15.06 -14.10 -11.09
N GLU A 502 14.52 -14.04 -12.31
CA GLU A 502 13.11 -14.38 -12.60
C GLU A 502 13.01 -15.80 -13.21
N SER A 503 14.16 -16.45 -13.49
CA SER A 503 14.21 -17.79 -14.07
C SER A 503 13.97 -18.86 -13.01
N THR A 504 12.82 -19.52 -13.10
CA THR A 504 12.47 -20.68 -12.24
C THR A 504 13.56 -21.74 -12.27
N GLY A 505 14.20 -21.96 -13.43
CA GLY A 505 15.30 -22.92 -13.58
C GLY A 505 16.53 -22.52 -12.78
N MET A 506 16.96 -21.26 -12.89
CA MET A 506 18.13 -20.74 -12.15
C MET A 506 17.89 -20.78 -10.63
N ILE A 507 16.69 -20.38 -10.19
CA ILE A 507 16.29 -20.44 -8.79
C ILE A 507 16.35 -21.89 -8.29
N LYS A 508 15.71 -22.82 -9.00
CA LYS A 508 15.68 -24.25 -8.63
C LYS A 508 17.06 -24.89 -8.61
N ASN A 509 17.93 -24.53 -9.55
CA ASN A 509 19.27 -25.09 -9.61
C ASN A 509 20.20 -24.55 -8.52
N THR A 510 19.88 -23.41 -7.94
CA THR A 510 20.65 -22.80 -6.84
C THR A 510 20.21 -23.29 -5.46
N THR A 511 18.92 -23.59 -5.29
CA THR A 511 18.33 -23.93 -3.99
C THR A 511 18.25 -25.43 -3.70
N LYS A 512 18.56 -26.26 -4.69
CA LYS A 512 18.81 -27.70 -4.53
C LYS A 512 20.22 -27.93 -4.02
#